data_AF-A0A0Q8DHJ8-F1
#
_entry.id   AF-A0A0Q8DHJ8-F1
#
_cell.length_a   1.000
_cell.length_b   1.000
_cell.length_c   1.000
_cell.angle_alpha   90.00
_cell.angle_beta   90.00
_cell.angle_gamma   90.00
#
_symmetry.space_group_name_H-M   'P 1'
#
loop_
_entity.id
_entity.type
_entity.pdbx_description
1 polymer ?
#
loop_
_entity_poly.entity_id
_entity_poly.type
_entity_poly.pdbx_seq_one_letter_code
_entity_poly.pdbx_strand_id
1 'polypeptide(L)'
;MDYLFPILFLGVVAYFIFRYVRSGSLTGALLGGTIKREVGKVELTGGAFTSQTFNVIRMEDSDGQGFVALSVVSKAPLAISMVPFRLTKAQALEVAKLLQQAAL
;
A
#
# COMPACT_ATOMS: atom_id res chain seq x y z
N MET A 1 1.11 -34.67 -15.52
CA MET A 1 0.36 -33.42 -15.25
C MET A 1 0.43 -33.00 -13.78
N ASP A 2 0.95 -33.87 -12.90
CA ASP A 2 0.90 -33.73 -11.44
C ASP A 2 1.78 -32.62 -10.87
N TYR A 3 2.78 -32.17 -11.63
CA TYR A 3 3.67 -31.08 -11.22
C TYR A 3 3.24 -29.70 -11.73
N LEU A 4 2.20 -29.62 -12.57
CA LEU A 4 1.80 -28.35 -13.17
C LEU A 4 1.29 -27.37 -12.11
N PHE A 5 0.49 -27.86 -11.16
CA PHE A 5 0.02 -27.08 -10.02
C PHE A 5 1.15 -26.56 -9.11
N PRO A 6 2.04 -27.41 -8.56
CA PRO A 6 3.12 -26.92 -7.69
C PRO A 6 4.11 -26.01 -8.42
N ILE A 7 4.37 -26.22 -9.72
CA ILE A 7 5.23 -25.33 -10.53
C ILE A 7 4.59 -23.94 -10.69
N LEU A 8 3.30 -23.88 -11.06
CA LEU A 8 2.59 -22.60 -11.17
C LEU A 8 2.50 -21.89 -9.82
N PHE A 9 2.21 -22.63 -8.75
CA PHE A 9 2.18 -22.10 -7.39
C PHE A 9 3.53 -21.50 -6.98
N LEU A 10 4.63 -22.25 -7.17
CA LEU A 10 5.98 -21.76 -6.91
C LEU A 10 6.32 -20.52 -7.75
N GLY A 11 5.89 -20.48 -9.01
CA GLY A 11 6.05 -19.32 -9.88
C GLY A 11 5.36 -18.07 -9.32
N VAL A 12 4.12 -18.20 -8.83
CA VAL A 12 3.39 -17.10 -8.19
C VAL A 12 4.07 -16.66 -6.89
N VAL A 13 4.47 -17.60 -6.03
CA VAL A 13 5.17 -17.31 -4.78
C VAL A 13 6.49 -16.59 -5.05
N ALA A 14 7.30 -17.09 -5.99
CA ALA A 14 8.57 -16.47 -6.39
C ALA A 14 8.36 -15.05 -6.95
N TYR A 15 7.31 -14.84 -7.75
CA TYR A 15 6.96 -13.51 -8.27
C TYR A 15 6.66 -12.52 -7.13
N PHE A 16 5.86 -12.92 -6.14
CA PHE A 16 5.54 -12.04 -5.01
C PHE A 16 6.75 -11.78 -4.10
N ILE A 17 7.60 -12.79 -3.86
CA ILE A 17 8.85 -12.62 -3.11
C ILE A 17 9.78 -11.64 -3.83
N PHE A 18 9.99 -11.83 -5.14
CA PHE A 18 10.81 -10.92 -5.95
C PHE A 18 10.27 -9.49 -5.88
N ARG A 19 8.94 -9.33 -6.00
CA ARG A 19 8.30 -8.01 -5.95
C ARG A 19 8.42 -7.39 -4.57
N TYR A 20 8.32 -8.16 -3.48
CA TYR A 20 8.54 -7.68 -2.11
C TYR A 20 9.99 -7.22 -1.89
N VAL A 21 10.97 -8.01 -2.32
CA VAL A 21 12.39 -7.68 -2.21
C VAL A 21 12.73 -6.42 -3.03
N ARG A 22 12.21 -6.32 -4.26
CA ARG A 22 12.44 -5.16 -5.14
C ARG A 22 11.81 -3.88 -4.60
N SER A 23 10.63 -3.98 -3.97
CA SER A 23 9.85 -2.81 -3.53
C SER A 23 10.13 -2.39 -2.08
N GLY A 24 10.77 -3.26 -1.29
CA GLY A 24 11.14 -3.02 0.10
C GLY A 24 9.97 -2.94 1.08
N SER A 25 8.73 -3.15 0.62
CA SER A 25 7.53 -3.03 1.45
C SER A 25 6.35 -3.79 0.87
N LEU A 26 5.42 -4.23 1.73
CA LEU A 26 4.16 -4.86 1.29
C LEU A 26 3.31 -3.89 0.45
N THR A 27 3.25 -2.61 0.83
CA THR A 27 2.54 -1.58 0.05
C THR A 27 3.15 -1.43 -1.34
N GLY A 28 4.48 -1.43 -1.42
CA GLY A 28 5.21 -1.42 -2.67
C GLY A 28 4.98 -2.65 -3.53
N ALA A 29 4.90 -3.81 -2.88
CA ALA A 29 4.61 -5.08 -3.53
C ALA A 29 3.17 -5.10 -4.08
N LEU A 30 2.19 -4.53 -3.39
CA LEU A 30 0.82 -4.52 -3.89
C LEU A 30 0.62 -3.47 -4.99
N LEU A 31 1.13 -2.25 -4.81
CA LEU A 31 0.89 -1.13 -5.74
C LEU A 31 1.87 -1.06 -6.92
N GLY A 32 2.93 -1.88 -6.91
CA GLY A 32 3.87 -1.97 -8.02
C GLY A 32 4.83 -0.79 -8.09
N GLY A 33 5.47 -0.48 -6.96
CA GLY A 33 6.45 0.60 -6.88
C GLY A 33 7.31 0.52 -5.63
N THR A 34 8.30 1.39 -5.55
CA THR A 34 9.16 1.56 -4.37
C THR A 34 8.63 2.70 -3.51
N ILE A 35 8.70 2.54 -2.19
CA ILE A 35 8.42 3.65 -1.27
C ILE A 35 9.60 4.61 -1.32
N LYS A 36 9.34 5.86 -1.72
CA LYS A 36 10.36 6.92 -1.68
C LYS A 36 10.35 7.66 -0.36
N ARG A 37 9.16 7.96 0.15
CA ARG A 37 8.99 8.72 1.39
C ARG A 37 7.60 8.50 1.97
N GLU A 38 7.51 8.26 3.26
CA GLU A 38 6.27 8.39 4.01
C GLU A 38 6.02 9.89 4.26
N VAL A 39 4.89 10.42 3.76
CA VAL A 39 4.52 11.83 3.90
C VAL A 39 3.96 12.08 5.29
N GLY A 40 3.15 11.14 5.77
CA GLY A 40 2.58 11.21 7.11
C GLY A 40 1.59 10.08 7.37
N LYS A 41 1.18 10.02 8.62
CA LYS A 41 0.26 9.00 9.15
C LYS A 41 -0.73 9.66 10.09
N VAL A 42 -2.00 9.33 9.92
CA VAL A 42 -3.10 9.78 10.78
C VAL A 42 -3.67 8.56 11.47
N GLU A 43 -3.78 8.61 12.80
CA GLU A 43 -4.48 7.60 13.57
C GLU A 43 -5.99 7.84 13.45
N LEU A 44 -6.71 6.90 12.84
CA LEU A 44 -8.16 6.98 12.69
C LEU A 44 -8.87 6.45 13.94
N THR A 45 -8.32 5.39 14.54
CA THR A 45 -8.82 4.80 15.77
C THR A 45 -7.65 4.18 16.52
N GLY A 46 -7.51 4.52 17.81
CA GLY A 46 -6.45 4.02 18.68
C GLY A 46 -7.03 3.35 19.91
N GLY A 47 -6.71 2.07 20.12
CA GLY A 47 -7.10 1.30 21.29
C GLY A 47 -6.10 0.19 21.60
N ALA A 48 -6.13 -0.35 22.83
CA ALA A 48 -5.19 -1.37 23.27
C ALA A 48 -5.24 -2.68 22.44
N PHE A 49 -6.40 -2.98 21.85
CA PHE A 49 -6.63 -4.21 21.08
C PHE A 49 -6.80 -3.98 19.58
N THR A 50 -7.23 -2.80 19.16
CA THR A 50 -7.42 -2.48 17.74
C THR A 50 -6.83 -1.11 17.44
N SER A 51 -6.13 -1.01 16.31
CA SER A 51 -5.65 0.28 15.80
C SER A 51 -5.94 0.36 14.31
N GLN A 52 -6.35 1.55 13.87
CA GLN A 52 -6.55 1.85 12.47
C GLN A 52 -5.80 3.11 12.11
N THR A 53 -5.00 3.02 11.05
CA THR A 53 -4.10 4.09 10.65
C THR A 53 -4.22 4.35 9.17
N PHE A 54 -4.27 5.62 8.80
CA PHE A 54 -4.27 6.09 7.44
C PHE A 54 -2.88 6.65 7.11
N ASN A 55 -2.20 6.03 6.16
CA ASN A 55 -0.86 6.43 5.75
C ASN A 55 -0.91 7.09 4.37
N VAL A 56 -0.14 8.16 4.21
CA VAL A 56 0.09 8.84 2.93
C VAL A 56 1.55 8.66 2.55
N ILE A 57 1.80 8.03 1.42
CA ILE A 57 3.13 7.60 1.01
C ILE A 57 3.40 8.09 -0.40
N ARG A 58 4.57 8.71 -0.62
CA ARG A 58 5.09 9.00 -1.95
C ARG A 58 5.83 7.79 -2.48
N MET A 59 5.42 7.35 -3.66
CA MET A 59 5.96 6.18 -4.32
C MET A 59 6.48 6.51 -5.72
N GLU A 60 7.33 5.64 -6.23
CA GLU A 60 7.83 5.68 -7.61
C GLU A 60 7.67 4.29 -8.22
N ASP A 61 7.12 4.22 -9.43
CA ASP A 61 7.02 2.95 -10.15
C ASP A 61 8.33 2.56 -10.84
N SER A 62 8.30 1.44 -11.56
CA SER A 62 9.50 0.93 -12.25
C SER A 62 9.94 1.81 -13.42
N ASP A 63 9.07 2.69 -13.92
CA ASP A 63 9.36 3.62 -15.02
C ASP A 63 9.85 4.99 -14.50
N GLY A 64 10.06 5.11 -13.18
CA GLY A 64 10.47 6.36 -12.55
C GLY A 64 9.33 7.37 -12.36
N GLN A 65 8.09 6.99 -12.64
CA GLN A 65 6.94 7.90 -12.48
C GLN A 65 6.50 7.93 -11.01
N GLY A 66 6.39 9.15 -10.48
CA GLY A 66 5.93 9.39 -9.12
C GLY A 66 4.42 9.26 -8.98
N PHE A 67 3.96 8.53 -7.97
CA PHE A 67 2.55 8.43 -7.60
C PHE A 67 2.36 8.52 -6.08
N VAL A 68 1.13 8.74 -5.65
CA VAL A 68 0.77 8.78 -4.23
C VAL A 68 0.05 7.50 -3.88
N ALA A 69 0.50 6.84 -2.82
CA ALA A 69 -0.20 5.72 -2.23
C ALA A 69 -0.88 6.17 -0.95
N LEU A 70 -2.16 5.84 -0.83
CA LEU A 70 -2.89 5.90 0.42
C LEU A 70 -3.06 4.49 0.94
N SER A 71 -2.87 4.25 2.24
CA SER A 71 -3.18 2.95 2.81
C SER A 71 -3.90 3.06 4.13
N VAL A 72 -5.00 2.31 4.25
CA VAL A 72 -5.66 2.10 5.54
C VAL A 72 -5.14 0.77 6.09
N VAL A 73 -4.44 0.83 7.21
CA VAL A 73 -3.92 -0.33 7.92
C VAL A 73 -4.73 -0.50 9.21
N SER A 74 -5.45 -1.61 9.30
CA SER A 74 -6.21 -2.01 10.47
C SER A 74 -5.52 -3.19 11.13
N LYS A 75 -5.17 -3.05 12.42
CA LYS A 75 -4.57 -4.10 13.24
C LYS A 75 -5.57 -4.51 14.32
N ALA A 76 -5.76 -5.82 14.46
CA ALA A 76 -6.50 -6.48 15.51
C ALA A 76 -5.64 -7.64 16.07
N PRO A 77 -5.96 -8.22 17.24
CA PRO A 77 -5.04 -9.15 17.91
C PRO A 77 -4.68 -10.39 17.09
N LEU A 78 -5.56 -10.81 16.17
CA LEU A 78 -5.39 -11.98 15.31
C LEU A 78 -5.43 -11.66 13.81
N ALA A 79 -5.50 -10.38 13.43
CA ALA A 79 -5.65 -10.00 12.03
C ALA A 79 -4.99 -8.66 11.73
N ILE A 80 -4.32 -8.58 10.58
CA ILE A 80 -3.86 -7.32 10.00
C ILE A 80 -4.50 -7.23 8.62
N SER A 81 -5.24 -6.16 8.39
CA SER A 81 -5.80 -5.83 7.09
C SER A 81 -5.16 -4.54 6.58
N MET A 82 -4.77 -4.55 5.31
CA MET A 82 -4.21 -3.38 4.64
C MET A 82 -4.92 -3.19 3.31
N VAL A 83 -5.47 -2.01 3.10
CA VAL A 83 -6.14 -1.64 1.85
C VAL A 83 -5.38 -0.47 1.22
N PRO A 84 -4.51 -0.73 0.23
CA PRO A 84 -3.75 0.31 -0.45
C PRO A 84 -4.50 0.83 -1.69
N PHE A 85 -4.44 2.14 -1.91
CA PHE A 85 -4.97 2.82 -3.07
C PHE A 85 -3.85 3.59 -3.78
N ARG A 86 -3.74 3.40 -5.09
CA ARG A 86 -2.82 4.15 -5.95
C ARG A 86 -3.56 5.35 -6.52
N LEU A 87 -3.00 6.54 -6.33
CA LEU A 87 -3.50 7.79 -6.88
C LEU A 87 -2.48 8.40 -7.83
N THR A 88 -2.96 8.89 -8.97
CA THR A 88 -2.19 9.80 -9.81
C THR A 88 -2.00 11.14 -9.09
N LYS A 89 -1.06 11.96 -9.57
CA LYS A 89 -0.86 13.32 -9.05
C LYS A 89 -2.16 14.14 -9.08
N ALA A 90 -2.94 14.05 -10.15
CA ALA A 90 -4.20 14.79 -10.30
C ALA A 90 -5.24 14.33 -9.27
N GLN A 91 -5.43 13.02 -9.13
CA GLN A 91 -6.35 12.44 -8.14
C GLN A 91 -5.96 12.78 -6.70
N ALA A 92 -4.66 12.75 -6.39
CA ALA A 92 -4.17 13.11 -5.06
C ALA A 92 -4.45 14.58 -4.71
N LEU A 93 -4.29 15.50 -5.67
CA LEU A 93 -4.63 16.91 -5.49
C LEU A 93 -6.14 17.13 -5.33
N GLU A 94 -6.95 16.38 -6.09
CA GLU A 94 -8.40 16.42 -5.97
C GLU A 94 -8.87 15.93 -4.58
N VAL A 95 -8.35 14.80 -4.11
CA VAL A 95 -8.62 14.31 -2.75
C VAL A 95 -8.18 15.31 -1.70
N ALA A 96 -7.00 15.92 -1.84
CA ALA A 96 -6.54 16.95 -0.91
C ALA A 96 -7.49 18.15 -0.86
N LYS A 97 -8.01 18.59 -2.02
CA LYS A 97 -9.00 19.67 -2.11
C LYS A 97 -10.32 19.27 -1.42
N LEU A 98 -10.83 18.06 -1.66
CA LEU A 98 -12.06 17.57 -1.03
C LEU A 98 -11.91 17.49 0.49
N LEU A 99 -10.77 16.99 0.99
CA LEU A 99 -10.48 16.93 2.42
C LEU A 99 -10.39 18.33 3.04
N GLN A 100 -9.75 19.28 2.35
CA GLN A 100 -9.67 20.66 2.81
C GLN A 100 -11.04 21.35 2.87
N GLN A 101 -11.92 21.06 1.90
CA GLN A 101 -13.28 21.59 1.88
C GLN A 101 -14.17 20.99 2.98
N ALA A 102 -14.03 19.69 3.26
CA ALA A 102 -14.83 19.01 4.27
C ALA A 102 -14.41 19.30 5.72
N ALA A 103 -13.19 19.80 5.92
CA ALA A 103 -12.66 20.15 7.24
C ALA A 103 -13.03 21.58 7.70
N LEU A 104 -13.63 22.38 6.81
CA LEU A 104 -14.09 23.75 7.06
C LEU A 104 -15.62 23.78 7.21
#